data_AF-A0AAE1B644-F1
#
_entry.id   AF-A0AAE1B644-F1
#
_cell.length_a   1.000
_cell.length_b   1.000
_cell.length_c   1.000
_cell.angle_alpha   90.00
_cell.angle_beta   90.00
_cell.angle_gamma   90.00
#
_symmetry.space_group_name_H-M   'P 1'
#
loop_
_entity.id
_entity.type
_entity.pdbx_description
1 polymer ?
#
loop_
_entity_poly.entity_id
_entity_poly.type
_entity_poly.pdbx_seq_one_letter_code
_entity_poly.pdbx_strand_id
1 'polypeptide(L)'
;MVRFIHEKYQEDINSCDLKGKLKVWCLQFMLNPKLLWPFLVYEICSTTVEAIEAKITKFSRRWLGVPSGLTDVAMYCRKAKLRVPLKSILEEYKCGNARLLSMLEDSEDPVVKIVQPTIKTGRKLKVVEAVDEAKECLKIKEVIKLTQTDRKGLGSSTAKWWSKAEGKEKRDMVINEMQLNEDSRRIQKAVEQSQQGQCTMWDNALQNSLTWNEIWHMALLRISFLIKSVYDLLPSNANLVRWRKKQDPTCPLCQGRQIIEHVLSSWKMS
;
A
#
# COMPACT_ATOMS: atom_id res chain seq x y z
N MET A 1 18.28 -12.66 14.44
CA MET A 1 18.61 -13.03 13.04
C MET A 1 17.96 -12.09 12.01
N VAL A 2 16.63 -11.99 11.89
CA VAL A 2 15.99 -11.20 10.81
C VAL A 2 16.33 -9.71 10.83
N ARG A 3 16.43 -9.09 12.02
CA ARG A 3 16.87 -7.70 12.15
C ARG A 3 18.28 -7.47 11.61
N PHE A 4 19.20 -8.39 11.89
CA PHE A 4 20.58 -8.33 11.43
C PHE A 4 20.67 -8.45 9.90
N ILE A 5 19.91 -9.38 9.30
CA ILE A 5 19.81 -9.51 7.84
C ILE A 5 19.31 -8.19 7.25
N HIS A 6 18.19 -7.67 7.76
CA HIS A 6 17.64 -6.42 7.29
C HIS A 6 18.65 -5.26 7.38
N GLU A 7 19.30 -5.07 8.53
CA GLU A 7 20.22 -3.96 8.77
C GLU A 7 21.43 -4.03 7.84
N LYS A 8 22.09 -5.19 7.76
CA LYS A 8 23.25 -5.39 6.89
C LYS A 8 22.93 -5.10 5.42
N TYR A 9 21.90 -5.74 4.86
CA TYR A 9 21.57 -5.56 3.45
C TYR A 9 21.09 -4.14 3.13
N GLN A 10 20.41 -3.48 4.07
CA GLN A 10 19.98 -2.11 3.89
C GLN A 10 21.16 -1.14 3.88
N GLU A 11 22.17 -1.36 4.73
CA GLU A 11 23.42 -0.60 4.72
C GLU A 11 24.19 -0.80 3.42
N ASP A 12 24.30 -2.05 2.96
CA ASP A 12 24.93 -2.39 1.68
C ASP A 12 24.26 -1.62 0.53
N ILE A 13 22.92 -1.72 0.39
CA ILE A 13 22.16 -1.02 -0.66
C ILE A 13 22.33 0.50 -0.53
N ASN A 14 22.34 1.03 0.70
CA ASN A 14 22.49 2.46 0.91
C ASN A 14 23.88 2.95 0.48
N SER A 15 24.93 2.14 0.69
CA SER A 15 26.32 2.45 0.31
C SER A 15 26.59 2.34 -1.19
N CYS A 16 25.81 1.56 -1.95
CA CYS A 16 26.01 1.42 -3.39
C CYS A 16 25.87 2.75 -4.16
N ASP A 17 26.59 2.91 -5.27
CA ASP A 17 26.52 4.09 -6.16
C ASP A 17 25.29 4.12 -7.10
N LEU A 18 24.29 3.29 -6.82
CA LEU A 18 23.07 3.23 -7.60
C LEU A 18 22.23 4.51 -7.43
N LYS A 19 21.57 4.93 -8.52
CA LYS A 19 20.55 5.99 -8.47
C LYS A 19 19.43 5.58 -7.51
N GLY A 20 18.83 6.54 -6.81
CA GLY A 20 17.84 6.27 -5.77
C GLY A 20 16.68 5.36 -6.19
N LYS A 21 16.10 5.56 -7.38
CA LYS A 21 15.05 4.66 -7.92
C LYS A 21 15.49 3.19 -8.07
N LEU A 22 16.76 2.95 -8.40
CA LEU A 22 17.32 1.60 -8.52
C LEU A 22 17.53 0.97 -7.13
N LYS A 23 17.94 1.76 -6.13
CA LYS A 23 18.02 1.29 -4.73
C LYS A 23 16.66 0.83 -4.20
N VAL A 24 15.59 1.58 -4.51
CA VAL A 24 14.21 1.19 -4.14
C VAL A 24 13.80 -0.09 -4.87
N TRP A 25 14.21 -0.27 -6.13
CA TRP A 25 13.97 -1.51 -6.86
C TRP A 25 14.69 -2.70 -6.22
N CYS A 26 15.97 -2.57 -5.88
CA CYS A 26 16.72 -3.61 -5.15
C CYS A 26 16.06 -3.94 -3.80
N LEU A 27 15.56 -2.94 -3.08
CA LEU A 27 14.81 -3.18 -1.84
C LEU A 27 13.57 -4.05 -2.09
N GLN A 28 12.79 -3.72 -3.13
CA GLN A 28 11.52 -4.39 -3.42
C GLN A 28 11.69 -5.81 -3.96
N PHE A 29 12.71 -6.06 -4.79
CA PHE A 29 12.88 -7.33 -5.48
C PHE A 29 14.04 -8.20 -4.96
N MET A 30 14.93 -7.66 -4.13
CA MET A 30 16.02 -8.45 -3.53
C MET A 30 15.85 -8.57 -2.01
N LEU A 31 15.68 -7.44 -1.30
CA LEU A 31 15.62 -7.45 0.16
C LEU A 31 14.28 -7.99 0.67
N ASN A 32 13.15 -7.48 0.15
CA ASN A 32 11.83 -7.92 0.62
C ASN A 32 11.63 -9.44 0.48
N PRO A 33 11.91 -10.09 -0.67
CA PRO A 33 11.80 -11.55 -0.78
C PRO A 33 12.71 -12.31 0.20
N LYS A 34 13.93 -11.81 0.44
CA LYS A 34 14.85 -12.41 1.42
C LYS A 34 14.34 -12.32 2.86
N LEU A 35 13.54 -11.30 3.18
CA LEU A 35 12.94 -11.13 4.51
C LEU A 35 11.63 -11.93 4.66
N LEU A 36 10.87 -12.11 3.58
CA LEU A 36 9.62 -12.87 3.60
C LEU A 36 9.81 -14.33 3.98
N TRP A 37 10.93 -14.96 3.58
CA TRP A 37 11.19 -16.35 3.95
C TRP A 37 11.40 -16.54 5.47
N PRO A 38 12.31 -15.80 6.15
CA PRO A 38 12.40 -15.85 7.61
C PRO A 38 11.11 -15.48 8.33
N PHE A 39 10.31 -14.56 7.77
CA PHE A 39 9.02 -14.21 8.35
C PHE A 39 7.99 -15.33 8.32
N LEU A 40 8.08 -16.23 7.34
CA LEU A 40 7.20 -17.38 7.22
C LEU A 40 7.64 -18.53 8.15
N VAL A 41 8.96 -18.71 8.30
CA VAL A 41 9.53 -19.85 9.03
C VAL A 41 9.55 -19.61 10.55
N TYR A 42 9.82 -18.37 10.99
CA TYR A 42 9.98 -18.06 12.40
C TYR A 42 8.76 -17.33 12.99
N GLU A 43 8.45 -17.62 14.25
CA GLU A 43 7.43 -16.89 15.03
C GLU A 43 7.91 -15.47 15.34
N ILE A 44 7.65 -14.54 14.41
CA ILE A 44 8.04 -13.14 14.52
C ILE A 44 6.80 -12.31 14.83
N CYS A 45 6.86 -11.46 15.86
CA CYS A 45 5.77 -10.55 16.20
C CYS A 45 5.58 -9.46 15.12
N SER A 46 4.33 -9.13 14.81
CA SER A 46 3.99 -8.08 13.84
C SER A 46 4.61 -6.71 14.14
N THR A 47 4.78 -6.36 15.42
CA THR A 47 5.44 -5.11 15.85
C THR A 47 6.90 -5.03 15.42
N THR A 48 7.60 -6.16 15.28
CA THR A 48 8.98 -6.17 14.76
C THR A 48 8.98 -5.95 13.25
N VAL A 49 8.00 -6.50 12.53
CA VAL A 49 7.85 -6.27 11.09
C VAL A 49 7.50 -4.81 10.80
N GLU A 50 6.65 -4.19 11.63
CA GLU A 50 6.34 -2.75 11.55
C GLU A 50 7.58 -1.87 11.73
N ALA A 51 8.44 -2.20 12.71
CA ALA A 51 9.70 -1.48 12.90
C ALA A 51 10.64 -1.60 11.70
N ILE A 52 10.67 -2.78 11.06
CA ILE A 52 11.42 -3.00 9.81
C ILE A 52 10.83 -2.18 8.67
N GLU A 53 9.51 -2.22 8.48
CA GLU A 53 8.82 -1.43 7.45
C GLU A 53 9.06 0.08 7.62
N ALA A 54 9.04 0.58 8.86
CA ALA A 54 9.31 1.99 9.14
C ALA A 54 10.72 2.41 8.70
N LYS A 55 11.74 1.56 8.93
CA LYS A 55 13.11 1.78 8.45
C LYS A 55 13.14 1.77 6.91
N ILE A 56 12.60 0.73 6.27
CA ILE A 56 12.49 0.59 4.81
C ILE A 56 11.84 1.82 4.18
N THR A 57 10.73 2.29 4.76
CA THR A 57 9.97 3.44 4.26
C THR A 57 10.78 4.72 4.34
N LYS A 58 11.54 4.92 5.43
CA LYS A 58 12.43 6.08 5.59
C LYS A 58 13.50 6.13 4.49
N PHE A 59 14.15 5.00 4.19
CA PHE A 59 15.12 4.91 3.10
C PHE A 59 14.47 5.09 1.73
N SER A 60 13.32 4.48 1.51
CA SER A 60 12.56 4.62 0.26
C SER A 60 12.19 6.08 -0.02
N ARG A 61 11.73 6.82 1.01
CA ARG A 61 11.46 8.27 0.89
C ARG A 61 12.71 9.06 0.51
N ARG A 62 13.83 8.80 1.19
CA ARG A 62 15.12 9.44 0.90
C ARG A 62 15.57 9.18 -0.54
N TRP A 63 15.51 7.94 -0.99
CA TRP A 63 15.97 7.55 -2.33
C TRP A 63 15.04 8.02 -3.46
N LEU A 64 13.73 8.16 -3.21
CA LEU A 64 12.79 8.79 -4.14
C LEU A 64 12.86 10.33 -4.13
N GLY A 65 13.67 10.92 -3.25
CA GLY A 65 13.80 12.38 -3.12
C GLY A 65 12.53 13.04 -2.59
N VAL A 66 11.71 12.32 -1.82
CA VAL A 66 10.48 12.84 -1.21
C VAL A 66 10.68 13.11 0.28
N PRO A 67 9.89 14.01 0.90
CA PRO A 67 10.06 14.39 2.31
C PRO A 67 9.84 13.20 3.24
N SER A 68 10.54 13.19 4.38
CA SER A 68 10.39 12.15 5.42
C SER A 68 8.97 12.07 6.00
N GLY A 69 8.25 13.20 6.01
CA GLY A 69 6.86 13.33 6.46
C GLY A 69 5.80 12.93 5.44
N LEU A 70 6.19 12.42 4.25
CA LEU A 70 5.23 11.86 3.29
C LEU A 70 4.49 10.67 3.93
N THR A 71 3.17 10.64 3.80
CA THR A 71 2.31 9.56 4.28
C THR A 71 2.69 8.20 3.66
N ASP A 72 2.59 7.13 4.44
CA ASP A 72 2.75 5.75 3.97
C ASP A 72 1.67 5.33 2.96
N VAL A 73 0.49 5.96 3.03
CA VAL A 73 -0.59 5.77 2.05
C VAL A 73 -0.10 6.06 0.63
N ALA A 74 0.73 7.08 0.45
CA ALA A 74 1.31 7.46 -0.83
C ALA A 74 2.25 6.41 -1.43
N MET A 75 2.83 5.57 -0.59
CA MET A 75 3.78 4.54 -1.01
C MET A 75 3.09 3.24 -1.33
N TYR A 76 2.10 2.84 -0.52
CA TYR A 76 1.60 1.46 -0.51
C TYR A 76 0.14 1.30 -0.91
N CYS A 77 -0.66 2.36 -0.93
CA CYS A 77 -2.09 2.23 -1.26
C CYS A 77 -2.29 2.06 -2.77
N ARG A 78 -2.93 0.94 -3.16
CA ARG A 78 -3.20 0.67 -4.58
C ARG A 78 -4.36 1.49 -5.14
N LYS A 79 -5.24 2.01 -4.27
CA LYS A 79 -6.43 2.78 -4.63
C LYS A 79 -6.22 4.31 -4.56
N ALA A 80 -5.04 4.76 -4.16
CA ALA A 80 -4.72 6.19 -4.12
C ALA A 80 -4.66 6.79 -5.54
N LYS A 81 -4.89 8.11 -5.68
CA LYS A 81 -4.86 8.80 -6.99
C LYS A 81 -3.55 8.59 -7.74
N LEU A 82 -2.43 8.49 -7.03
CA LEU A 82 -1.17 8.02 -7.57
C LEU A 82 -0.82 6.68 -6.95
N ARG A 83 -0.80 5.62 -7.77
CA ARG A 83 -0.31 4.31 -7.35
C ARG A 83 1.16 4.19 -7.70
N VAL A 84 2.01 4.07 -6.69
CA VAL A 84 3.43 3.72 -6.82
C VAL A 84 3.55 2.19 -6.72
N PRO A 85 4.40 1.52 -7.53
CA PRO A 85 4.50 0.06 -7.54
C PRO A 85 5.36 -0.48 -6.40
N LEU A 86 5.14 0.01 -5.17
CA LEU A 86 5.79 -0.50 -3.96
C LEU A 86 4.86 -1.43 -3.20
N LYS A 87 5.44 -2.50 -2.66
CA LYS A 87 4.76 -3.42 -1.76
C LYS A 87 5.14 -3.10 -0.32
N SER A 88 4.14 -3.11 0.55
CA SER A 88 4.31 -3.06 2.00
C SER A 88 4.78 -4.44 2.46
N ILE A 89 5.88 -4.47 3.21
CA ILE A 89 6.43 -5.72 3.74
C ILE A 89 5.56 -6.27 4.86
N LEU A 90 4.93 -5.38 5.64
CA LEU A 90 3.96 -5.74 6.66
C LEU A 90 2.71 -6.38 6.06
N GLU A 91 2.22 -5.85 4.95
CA GLU A 91 1.09 -6.44 4.24
C GLU A 91 1.44 -7.82 3.66
N GLU A 92 2.60 -7.97 3.02
CA GLU A 92 3.08 -9.25 2.52
C GLU A 92 3.31 -10.26 3.65
N TYR A 93 3.76 -9.81 4.83
CA TYR A 93 3.85 -10.62 6.05
C TYR A 93 2.46 -11.09 6.53
N LYS A 94 1.46 -10.20 6.59
CA LYS A 94 0.07 -10.56 6.94
C LYS A 94 -0.50 -11.58 5.95
N CYS A 95 -0.35 -11.33 4.66
CA CYS A 95 -0.83 -12.21 3.60
C CYS A 95 -0.11 -13.56 3.61
N GLY A 96 1.20 -13.57 3.89
CA GLY A 96 2.01 -14.79 4.00
C GLY A 96 1.54 -15.69 5.15
N ASN A 97 1.26 -15.10 6.32
CA ASN A 97 0.71 -15.83 7.46
C ASN A 97 -0.72 -16.32 7.20
N ALA A 98 -1.57 -15.50 6.59
CA ALA A 98 -2.93 -15.91 6.21
C ALA A 98 -2.90 -17.07 5.21
N ARG A 99 -1.99 -17.01 4.22
CA ARG A 99 -1.77 -18.09 3.27
C ARG A 99 -1.34 -19.37 3.98
N LEU A 100 -0.36 -19.29 4.89
CA LEU A 100 0.10 -20.42 5.69
C LEU A 100 -1.05 -21.03 6.50
N LEU A 101 -1.87 -20.20 7.16
CA LEU A 101 -3.02 -20.66 7.93
C LEU A 101 -3.97 -21.47 7.05
N SER A 102 -4.37 -20.92 5.91
CA SER A 102 -5.27 -21.64 5.01
C SER A 102 -4.63 -22.91 4.42
N MET A 103 -3.31 -22.95 4.21
CA MET A 103 -2.63 -24.20 3.79
C MET A 103 -2.70 -25.28 4.87
N LEU A 104 -2.59 -24.89 6.14
CA LEU A 104 -2.66 -25.81 7.28
C LEU A 104 -4.11 -26.29 7.50
N GLU A 105 -5.10 -25.41 7.34
CA GLU A 105 -6.54 -25.74 7.40
C GLU A 105 -6.92 -26.75 6.31
N ASP A 106 -6.45 -26.54 5.08
CA ASP A 106 -6.76 -27.39 3.92
C ASP A 106 -5.83 -28.62 3.79
N SER A 107 -4.92 -28.85 4.75
CA SER A 107 -3.91 -29.93 4.66
C SER A 107 -4.57 -31.30 4.66
N GLU A 108 -4.14 -32.19 3.76
CA GLU A 108 -4.59 -33.59 3.73
C GLU A 108 -3.88 -34.46 4.78
N ASP A 109 -2.72 -34.02 5.29
CA ASP A 109 -1.89 -34.75 6.25
C ASP A 109 -2.64 -35.01 7.57
N PRO A 110 -2.85 -36.29 7.97
CA PRO A 110 -3.53 -36.64 9.22
C PRO A 110 -2.89 -36.03 10.46
N VAL A 111 -1.56 -35.90 10.51
CA VAL A 111 -0.84 -35.34 11.65
C VAL A 111 -1.15 -33.86 11.79
N VAL A 112 -1.14 -33.12 10.68
CA VAL A 112 -1.47 -31.68 10.68
C VAL A 112 -2.92 -31.46 11.11
N LYS A 113 -3.85 -32.29 10.64
CA LYS A 113 -5.27 -32.23 11.04
C LYS A 113 -5.49 -32.49 12.53
N ILE A 114 -4.70 -33.38 13.13
CA ILE A 114 -4.76 -33.68 14.56
C ILE A 114 -4.14 -32.55 15.39
N VAL A 115 -2.97 -32.06 14.98
CA VAL A 115 -2.19 -31.08 15.76
C VAL A 115 -2.78 -29.66 15.67
N GLN A 116 -3.37 -29.28 14.54
CA GLN A 116 -3.92 -27.94 14.27
C GLN A 116 -2.96 -26.81 14.70
N PRO A 117 -1.77 -26.73 14.08
CA PRO A 117 -0.75 -25.79 14.50
C PRO A 117 -1.23 -24.34 14.46
N THR A 118 -1.06 -23.63 15.57
CA THR A 118 -1.44 -22.21 15.69
C THR A 118 -0.29 -21.31 15.28
N ILE A 119 -0.55 -20.36 14.38
CA ILE A 119 0.45 -19.37 13.95
C ILE A 119 0.57 -18.27 15.01
N LYS A 120 1.76 -18.13 15.60
CA LYS A 120 2.04 -17.08 16.59
C LYS A 120 2.61 -15.83 15.93
N THR A 121 1.79 -14.78 15.82
CA THR A 121 2.17 -13.45 15.26
C THR A 121 2.27 -12.34 16.31
N GLY A 122 2.30 -12.71 17.59
CA GLY A 122 2.29 -11.78 18.73
C GLY A 122 0.88 -11.30 19.10
N ARG A 123 0.78 -10.23 19.92
CA ARG A 123 -0.50 -9.75 20.47
C ARG A 123 -1.31 -8.87 19.51
N LYS A 124 -0.63 -8.09 18.66
CA LYS A 124 -1.26 -7.04 17.84
C LYS A 124 -1.98 -7.59 16.61
N LEU A 125 -1.48 -8.68 16.04
CA LEU A 125 -2.07 -9.32 14.88
C LEU A 125 -2.53 -10.72 15.30
N LYS A 126 -3.80 -11.01 15.07
CA LYS A 126 -4.36 -12.34 15.13
C LYS A 126 -4.78 -12.75 13.72
N VAL A 127 -4.07 -13.71 13.16
CA VAL A 127 -4.22 -14.10 11.75
C VAL A 127 -5.58 -14.76 11.50
N VAL A 128 -6.03 -15.61 12.43
CA VAL A 128 -7.32 -16.30 12.36
C VAL A 128 -8.46 -15.28 12.26
N GLU A 129 -8.53 -14.31 13.18
CA GLU A 129 -9.56 -13.27 13.17
C GLU A 129 -9.55 -12.45 11.87
N ALA A 130 -8.36 -12.10 11.34
CA ALA A 130 -8.25 -11.34 10.10
C ALA A 130 -8.67 -12.15 8.87
N VAL A 131 -8.42 -13.46 8.87
CA VAL A 131 -8.87 -14.38 7.81
C VAL A 131 -10.37 -14.58 7.89
N ASP A 132 -10.93 -14.74 9.09
CA ASP A 132 -12.37 -14.91 9.29
C ASP A 132 -13.14 -13.64 8.91
N GLU A 133 -12.65 -12.46 9.28
CA GLU A 133 -13.21 -11.17 8.82
C GLU A 133 -13.26 -11.09 7.29
N ALA A 134 -12.19 -11.53 6.61
CA ALA A 134 -12.15 -11.58 5.14
C ALA A 134 -13.13 -12.62 4.57
N LYS A 135 -13.22 -13.82 5.16
CA LYS A 135 -14.19 -14.87 4.77
C LYS A 135 -15.63 -14.35 4.88
N GLU A 136 -15.98 -13.65 5.97
CA GLU A 136 -17.32 -13.06 6.16
C GLU A 136 -17.60 -11.93 5.16
N CYS A 137 -16.62 -11.06 4.91
CA CYS A 137 -16.74 -10.01 3.90
C CYS A 137 -16.98 -10.59 2.49
N LEU A 138 -16.36 -11.72 2.16
CA LEU A 138 -16.61 -12.43 0.90
C LEU A 138 -18.03 -12.99 0.80
N LYS A 139 -18.57 -13.56 1.88
CA LYS A 139 -19.97 -14.02 1.94
C LYS A 139 -20.94 -12.87 1.74
N ILE A 140 -20.74 -11.76 2.45
CA ILE A 140 -21.57 -10.55 2.32
C ILE A 140 -21.49 -10.00 0.89
N LYS A 141 -20.28 -9.92 0.33
CA LYS A 141 -20.08 -9.48 -1.06
C LYS A 141 -20.74 -10.41 -2.06
N GLU A 142 -20.73 -11.71 -1.83
CA GLU A 142 -21.43 -12.67 -2.69
C GLU A 142 -22.93 -12.38 -2.70
N VAL A 143 -23.56 -12.08 -1.55
CA VAL A 143 -24.98 -11.69 -1.48
C VAL A 143 -25.25 -10.35 -2.18
N ILE A 144 -24.42 -9.32 -1.95
CA ILE A 144 -24.64 -7.97 -2.47
C ILE A 144 -24.33 -7.87 -3.99
N LYS A 145 -23.25 -8.51 -4.44
CA LYS A 145 -22.76 -8.43 -5.83
C LYS A 145 -23.58 -9.26 -6.83
N LEU A 146 -24.66 -9.90 -6.39
CA LEU A 146 -25.66 -10.51 -7.27
C LEU A 146 -26.44 -9.47 -8.09
N THR A 147 -26.28 -8.19 -7.78
CA THR A 147 -26.93 -7.10 -8.51
C THR A 147 -26.12 -6.71 -9.75
N GLN A 148 -26.80 -6.65 -10.91
CA GLN A 148 -26.21 -6.16 -12.14
C GLN A 148 -25.93 -4.66 -12.01
N THR A 149 -24.65 -4.29 -11.99
CA THR A 149 -24.21 -2.89 -11.87
C THR A 149 -23.98 -2.19 -13.21
N ASP A 150 -23.93 -2.94 -14.31
CA ASP A 150 -23.64 -2.46 -15.67
C ASP A 150 -24.80 -2.79 -16.63
N ARG A 151 -24.90 -2.13 -17.78
CA ARG A 151 -25.98 -2.36 -18.77
C ARG A 151 -25.83 -3.67 -19.57
N LYS A 152 -24.86 -4.51 -19.24
CA LYS A 152 -24.47 -5.71 -20.00
C LYS A 152 -25.42 -6.90 -19.87
N GLY A 153 -26.46 -6.82 -19.02
CA GLY A 153 -27.43 -7.88 -18.81
C GLY A 153 -27.00 -8.94 -17.79
N LEU A 154 -27.98 -9.65 -17.24
CA LEU A 154 -27.79 -10.77 -16.32
C LEU A 154 -27.03 -11.90 -17.03
N GLY A 155 -26.01 -12.46 -16.38
CA GLY A 155 -25.20 -13.55 -16.93
C GLY A 155 -24.02 -13.12 -17.83
N SER A 156 -23.85 -11.82 -18.10
CA SER A 156 -22.68 -11.33 -18.87
C SER A 156 -21.37 -11.32 -18.06
N SER A 157 -21.45 -11.24 -16.73
CA SER A 157 -20.26 -11.24 -15.87
C SER A 157 -19.87 -12.68 -15.47
N THR A 158 -18.60 -13.03 -15.66
CA THR A 158 -17.97 -14.19 -15.03
C THR A 158 -17.67 -13.86 -13.57
N ALA A 159 -18.72 -13.72 -12.76
CA ALA A 159 -18.56 -13.49 -11.32
C ALA A 159 -17.85 -14.68 -10.68
N LYS A 160 -16.84 -14.43 -9.86
CA LYS A 160 -16.22 -15.45 -9.01
C LYS A 160 -17.05 -15.62 -7.76
N TRP A 161 -17.49 -16.84 -7.50
CA TRP A 161 -18.38 -17.18 -6.40
C TRP A 161 -17.56 -17.74 -5.24
N TRP A 162 -17.71 -17.16 -4.06
CA TRP A 162 -17.01 -17.66 -2.87
C TRP A 162 -17.51 -19.06 -2.49
N SER A 163 -18.83 -19.27 -2.59
CA SER A 163 -19.48 -20.56 -2.35
C SER A 163 -19.00 -21.69 -3.28
N LYS A 164 -18.60 -21.36 -4.51
CA LYS A 164 -18.14 -22.35 -5.52
C LYS A 164 -16.62 -22.44 -5.62
N ALA A 165 -15.89 -21.56 -4.96
CA ALA A 165 -14.43 -21.56 -5.00
C ALA A 165 -13.86 -22.64 -4.08
N GLU A 166 -12.85 -23.36 -4.55
CA GLU A 166 -12.20 -24.45 -3.82
C GLU A 166 -10.67 -24.31 -3.85
N GLY A 167 -10.02 -24.92 -2.85
CA GLY A 167 -8.57 -25.02 -2.73
C GLY A 167 -7.82 -23.70 -2.92
N LYS A 168 -6.95 -23.64 -3.93
CA LYS A 168 -6.12 -22.45 -4.20
C LYS A 168 -6.95 -21.21 -4.54
N GLU A 169 -8.02 -21.35 -5.33
CA GLU A 169 -8.84 -20.20 -5.72
C GLU A 169 -9.48 -19.54 -4.50
N LYS A 170 -10.01 -20.37 -3.59
CA LYS A 170 -10.59 -19.90 -2.32
C LYS A 170 -9.56 -19.13 -1.49
N ARG A 171 -8.34 -19.65 -1.37
CA ARG A 171 -7.24 -18.97 -0.66
C ARG A 171 -6.86 -17.64 -1.32
N ASP A 172 -6.76 -17.59 -2.64
CA ASP A 172 -6.46 -16.36 -3.37
C ASP A 172 -7.57 -15.31 -3.19
N MET A 173 -8.84 -15.72 -3.13
CA MET A 173 -9.96 -14.80 -2.82
C MET A 173 -9.83 -14.18 -1.43
N VAL A 174 -9.52 -14.98 -0.40
CA VAL A 174 -9.30 -14.46 0.98
C VAL A 174 -8.15 -13.47 1.02
N ILE A 175 -7.01 -13.82 0.42
CA ILE A 175 -5.82 -12.95 0.42
C ILE A 175 -6.11 -11.64 -0.30
N ASN A 176 -6.76 -11.70 -1.47
CA ASN A 176 -7.15 -10.51 -2.21
C ASN A 176 -8.10 -9.62 -1.40
N GLU A 177 -9.05 -10.22 -0.67
CA GLU A 177 -9.96 -9.49 0.20
C GLU A 177 -9.22 -8.81 1.36
N MET A 178 -8.27 -9.50 2.01
CA MET A 178 -7.41 -8.89 3.04
C MET A 178 -6.61 -7.70 2.50
N GLN A 179 -6.07 -7.81 1.29
CA GLN A 179 -5.37 -6.71 0.62
C GLN A 179 -6.29 -5.51 0.35
N LEU A 180 -7.53 -5.78 -0.07
CA LEU A 180 -8.55 -4.73 -0.26
C LEU A 180 -8.93 -4.06 1.05
N ASN A 181 -9.02 -4.81 2.16
CA ASN A 181 -9.29 -4.27 3.50
C ASN A 181 -8.15 -3.37 3.99
N GLU A 182 -6.90 -3.76 3.77
CA GLU A 182 -5.74 -2.91 4.08
C GLU A 182 -5.72 -1.63 3.22
N ASP A 183 -6.10 -1.70 1.93
CA ASP A 183 -6.26 -0.49 1.12
C ASP A 183 -7.38 0.41 1.63
N SER A 184 -8.51 -0.15 2.07
CA SER A 184 -9.62 0.62 2.66
C SER A 184 -9.17 1.33 3.93
N ARG A 185 -8.40 0.66 4.81
CA ARG A 185 -7.79 1.29 6.01
C ARG A 185 -6.85 2.43 5.63
N ARG A 186 -6.05 2.27 4.57
CA ARG A 186 -5.15 3.34 4.07
C ARG A 186 -5.93 4.53 3.49
N ILE A 187 -7.03 4.29 2.77
CA ILE A 187 -7.89 5.36 2.28
C ILE A 187 -8.52 6.12 3.44
N GLN A 188 -9.07 5.42 4.44
CA GLN A 188 -9.65 6.05 5.62
C GLN A 188 -8.62 6.97 6.29
N LYS A 189 -7.41 6.47 6.51
CA LYS A 189 -6.28 7.27 7.02
C LYS A 189 -5.96 8.48 6.14
N ALA A 190 -6.04 8.35 4.80
CA ALA A 190 -5.83 9.50 3.92
C ALA A 190 -6.94 10.54 4.04
N VAL A 191 -8.21 10.14 4.15
CA VAL A 191 -9.33 11.08 4.33
C VAL A 191 -9.16 11.90 5.61
N GLU A 192 -8.62 11.30 6.66
CA GLU A 192 -8.31 11.98 7.93
C GLU A 192 -7.13 12.97 7.83
N GLN A 193 -6.33 12.92 6.74
CA GLN A 193 -5.17 13.79 6.55
C GLN A 193 -5.55 15.09 5.83
N SER A 194 -5.73 16.17 6.60
CA SER A 194 -6.18 17.47 6.07
C SER A 194 -5.33 18.07 4.94
N GLN A 195 -4.03 17.77 4.85
CA GLN A 195 -3.15 18.23 3.77
C GLN A 195 -2.93 17.14 2.71
N GLN A 196 -2.23 16.06 3.10
CA GLN A 196 -1.82 15.02 2.15
C GLN A 196 -3.00 14.16 1.67
N GLY A 197 -4.14 14.22 2.36
CA GLY A 197 -5.37 13.56 1.99
C GLY A 197 -6.21 14.32 0.96
N GLN A 198 -5.90 15.58 0.64
CA GLN A 198 -6.74 16.38 -0.28
C GLN A 198 -6.94 15.70 -1.64
N CYS A 199 -5.99 14.87 -2.10
CA CYS A 199 -6.15 14.09 -3.32
C CYS A 199 -7.33 13.11 -3.30
N THR A 200 -7.88 12.74 -2.15
CA THR A 200 -9.06 11.86 -2.08
C THR A 200 -10.31 12.55 -2.61
N MET A 201 -10.36 13.88 -2.58
CA MET A 201 -11.50 14.69 -3.04
C MET A 201 -11.46 15.02 -4.54
N TRP A 202 -10.40 14.61 -5.26
CA TRP A 202 -10.26 14.91 -6.69
C TRP A 202 -11.15 13.99 -7.54
N ASP A 203 -12.47 14.11 -7.46
CA ASP A 203 -13.41 13.17 -8.11
C ASP A 203 -13.21 13.07 -9.62
N ASN A 204 -12.91 14.18 -10.27
CA ASN A 204 -12.67 14.24 -11.72
C ASN A 204 -11.27 13.74 -12.14
N ALA A 205 -10.35 13.52 -11.19
CA ALA A 205 -9.01 13.05 -11.50
C ALA A 205 -8.96 11.53 -11.62
N LEU A 206 -8.55 11.05 -12.80
CA LEU A 206 -8.26 9.64 -13.03
C LEU A 206 -7.09 9.17 -12.17
N GLN A 207 -7.13 7.91 -11.75
CA GLN A 207 -6.01 7.28 -11.07
C GLN A 207 -4.83 7.14 -12.06
N ASN A 208 -3.66 7.60 -11.64
CA ASN A 208 -2.40 7.37 -12.34
C ASN A 208 -1.64 6.23 -11.66
N SER A 209 -1.40 5.13 -12.38
CA SER A 209 -0.69 3.97 -11.85
C SER A 209 0.68 3.83 -12.50
N LEU A 210 1.73 4.12 -11.72
CA LEU A 210 3.11 3.96 -12.18
C LEU A 210 3.52 2.50 -12.18
N THR A 211 4.14 2.08 -13.27
CA THR A 211 4.81 0.78 -13.42
C THR A 211 6.30 0.92 -13.13
N TRP A 212 6.96 -0.21 -12.85
CA TRP A 212 8.43 -0.20 -12.70
C TRP A 212 9.12 0.22 -13.99
N ASN A 213 8.60 -0.18 -15.16
CA ASN A 213 9.15 0.21 -16.44
C ASN A 213 9.16 1.74 -16.61
N GLU A 214 8.04 2.40 -16.31
CA GLU A 214 7.94 3.86 -16.33
C GLU A 214 8.92 4.51 -15.34
N ILE A 215 9.01 4.00 -14.11
CA ILE A 215 9.95 4.51 -13.10
C ILE A 215 11.41 4.40 -13.58
N TRP A 216 11.76 3.32 -14.27
CA TRP A 216 13.09 3.11 -14.82
C TRP A 216 13.46 4.14 -15.88
N HIS A 217 12.52 4.52 -16.74
CA HIS A 217 12.76 5.51 -17.79
C HIS A 217 12.56 6.96 -17.32
N MET A 218 11.83 7.20 -16.23
CA MET A 218 11.62 8.55 -15.70
C MET A 218 12.84 9.09 -14.92
N ALA A 219 13.13 10.39 -15.08
CA ALA A 219 14.09 11.08 -14.22
C ALA A 219 13.62 11.07 -12.76
N LEU A 220 14.54 10.96 -11.80
CA LEU A 220 14.20 10.88 -10.37
C LEU A 220 13.44 12.13 -9.89
N LEU A 221 13.82 13.31 -10.39
CA LEU A 221 13.14 14.57 -10.09
C LEU A 221 11.69 14.58 -10.57
N ARG A 222 11.40 13.94 -11.72
CA ARG A 222 10.03 13.81 -12.24
C ARG A 222 9.18 12.91 -11.34
N ILE A 223 9.73 11.79 -10.88
CA ILE A 223 9.04 10.89 -9.93
C ILE A 223 8.76 11.62 -8.61
N SER A 224 9.79 12.30 -8.06
CA SER A 224 9.67 13.10 -6.85
C SER A 224 8.60 14.18 -6.98
N PHE A 225 8.59 14.89 -8.10
CA PHE A 225 7.60 15.92 -8.42
C PHE A 225 6.19 15.35 -8.47
N LEU A 226 5.96 14.24 -9.19
CA LEU A 226 4.65 13.58 -9.29
C LEU A 226 4.11 13.16 -7.93
N ILE A 227 4.94 12.56 -7.08
CA ILE A 227 4.52 12.18 -5.73
C ILE A 227 4.19 13.44 -4.91
N LYS A 228 5.07 14.44 -4.91
CA LYS A 228 4.85 15.66 -4.13
C LYS A 228 3.64 16.47 -4.61
N SER A 229 3.31 16.41 -5.90
CA SER A 229 2.18 17.15 -6.47
C SER A 229 0.85 16.56 -6.03
N VAL A 230 0.73 15.23 -5.99
CA VAL A 230 -0.52 14.56 -5.55
C VAL A 230 -0.76 14.77 -4.06
N TYR A 231 0.29 14.73 -3.24
CA TYR A 231 0.17 14.81 -1.78
C TYR A 231 0.34 16.24 -1.22
N ASP A 232 0.19 17.29 -2.03
CA ASP A 232 0.29 18.71 -1.61
C ASP A 232 1.58 19.02 -0.82
N LEU A 233 2.74 18.57 -1.33
CA LEU A 233 4.06 18.78 -0.71
C LEU A 233 4.98 19.71 -1.53
N LEU A 234 4.47 20.28 -2.62
CA LEU A 234 5.17 21.27 -3.45
C LEU A 234 4.97 22.69 -2.89
N PRO A 235 5.85 23.65 -3.26
CA PRO A 235 5.81 25.02 -2.73
C PRO A 235 4.65 25.87 -3.32
N SER A 236 3.41 25.54 -2.97
CA SER A 236 2.24 26.41 -3.19
C SER A 236 2.21 27.54 -2.16
N ASN A 237 1.55 28.68 -2.42
CA ASN A 237 1.46 29.74 -1.40
C ASN A 237 0.83 29.23 -0.10
N ALA A 238 -0.17 28.34 -0.17
CA ALA A 238 -0.73 27.70 1.02
C ALA A 238 0.33 26.91 1.82
N ASN A 239 1.21 26.17 1.15
CA ASN A 239 2.29 25.44 1.81
C ASN A 239 3.41 26.34 2.30
N LEU A 240 3.75 27.41 1.55
CA LEU A 240 4.73 28.40 1.98
C LEU A 240 4.29 29.12 3.26
N VAL A 241 3.00 29.44 3.40
CA VAL A 241 2.44 29.97 4.66
C VAL A 241 2.56 28.95 5.79
N ARG A 242 2.20 27.68 5.55
CA ARG A 242 2.37 26.60 6.53
C ARG A 242 3.84 26.44 6.98
N TRP A 243 4.78 26.62 6.06
CA TRP A 243 6.22 26.55 6.33
C TRP A 243 6.82 27.86 6.86
N ARG A 244 5.98 28.88 7.15
CA ARG A 244 6.38 30.19 7.65
C ARG A 244 7.37 30.92 6.71
N LYS A 245 7.23 30.70 5.40
CA LYS A 245 8.00 31.35 4.34
C LYS A 245 7.25 32.48 3.64
N LYS A 246 5.93 32.54 3.81
CA LYS A 246 5.05 33.59 3.29
C LYS A 246 3.95 33.90 4.31
N GLN A 247 3.31 35.07 4.21
CA GLN A 247 2.20 35.46 5.09
C GLN A 247 0.82 35.15 4.49
N ASP A 248 0.68 35.28 3.17
CA ASP A 248 -0.61 35.16 2.49
C ASP A 248 -0.68 33.91 1.56
N PRO A 249 -1.69 33.02 1.74
CA PRO A 249 -1.88 31.84 0.90
C PRO A 249 -2.60 32.11 -0.43
N THR A 250 -2.99 33.35 -0.73
CA THR A 250 -3.77 33.71 -1.93
C THR A 250 -2.99 33.53 -3.23
N CYS A 251 -3.70 33.23 -4.31
CA CYS A 251 -3.18 33.18 -5.66
C CYS A 251 -3.10 34.61 -6.23
N PRO A 252 -1.94 35.05 -6.77
CA PRO A 252 -1.83 36.39 -7.35
C PRO A 252 -2.77 36.67 -8.53
N LEU A 253 -3.32 35.63 -9.16
CA LEU A 253 -4.11 35.73 -10.40
C LEU A 253 -5.61 35.68 -10.16
N CYS A 254 -6.09 34.82 -9.25
CA CYS A 254 -7.52 34.66 -8.98
C CYS A 254 -7.93 35.04 -7.55
N GLN A 255 -6.97 35.45 -6.70
CA GLN A 255 -7.15 35.80 -5.28
C GLN A 255 -7.68 34.68 -4.37
N GLY A 256 -8.04 33.51 -4.91
CA GLY A 256 -8.41 32.32 -4.14
C GLY A 256 -7.22 31.67 -3.43
N ARG A 257 -7.49 30.73 -2.52
CA ARG A 257 -6.42 30.01 -1.78
C ARG A 257 -5.61 29.12 -2.73
N GLN A 258 -4.30 29.37 -2.85
CA GLN A 258 -3.43 28.65 -3.77
C GLN A 258 -2.91 27.34 -3.15
N ILE A 259 -3.69 26.26 -3.31
CA ILE A 259 -3.26 24.87 -3.06
C ILE A 259 -2.70 24.23 -4.33
N ILE A 260 -2.07 23.05 -4.24
CA ILE A 260 -1.47 22.43 -5.44
C ILE A 260 -2.50 22.05 -6.51
N GLU A 261 -3.68 21.58 -6.14
CA GLU A 261 -4.76 21.34 -7.09
C GLU A 261 -5.11 22.59 -7.91
N HIS A 262 -5.19 23.74 -7.24
CA HIS A 262 -5.44 25.03 -7.89
C HIS A 262 -4.35 25.39 -8.91
N VAL A 263 -3.08 25.13 -8.57
CA VAL A 263 -1.93 25.38 -9.47
C VAL A 263 -1.97 24.43 -10.67
N LEU A 264 -2.24 23.14 -10.45
CA LEU A 264 -2.24 22.12 -11.51
C LEU A 264 -3.44 22.24 -12.46
N SER A 265 -4.59 22.67 -11.94
CA SER A 265 -5.81 22.87 -12.74
C SER A 265 -5.87 24.23 -13.45
N SER A 266 -4.82 25.06 -13.33
CA SER A 266 -4.78 26.41 -13.87
C SER A 266 -6.07 27.17 -13.54
N TRP A 267 -6.44 27.24 -12.25
CA TRP A 267 -7.60 27.97 -11.70
C TRP A 267 -9.00 27.63 -12.24
N LYS A 268 -9.18 26.67 -13.15
CA LYS A 268 -10.48 26.39 -13.80
C LYS A 268 -11.47 25.55 -13.00
N MET A 269 -11.19 25.25 -11.73
CA MET A 269 -12.07 24.45 -10.87
C MET A 269 -12.51 25.30 -9.67
N SER A 270 -13.53 26.13 -9.90
CA SER A 270 -14.39 26.76 -8.90
C SER A 270 -15.83 26.48 -9.27
#